data_AF-A0A965YY31-F1
#
_entry.id   AF-A0A965YY31-F1
#
_cell.length_a   1.000
_cell.length_b   1.000
_cell.length_c   1.000
_cell.angle_alpha   90.00
_cell.angle_beta   90.00
_cell.angle_gamma   90.00
#
_symmetry.space_group_name_H-M   'P 1'
#
loop_
_entity.id
_entity.type
_entity.pdbx_description
1 polymer ?
#
loop_
_entity_poly.entity_id
_entity_poly.type
_entity_poly.pdbx_seq_one_letter_code
_entity_poly.pdbx_strand_id
1 'polypeptide(L)'
;MENDMAVLLAKRFIQRRDVKAQQSPSGKDYFPVTERNPDGTPGPRVPFKMADLEAHLSGRASYGHYLLDANDTVKLFAFDIDLEPTGYWVKLPNLSGGDLTNEQFDAAVQVTPCNPRESWRNRAHPGREWFKYQLRGVADRLSRAIYETLEIPVAAAYSGSKGLHVYGFTGPVKAAEAREAAEIVLDSVGEFELKKGKNFFQTVNQDPYTGFPDVSIEVFPKQESLSGKDIGNLMRLPLGRNLKSNDPTFFLDQRAPQFKLVPHGDPIALLKNGNPWHD
;
A
#
# COMPACT_ATOMS: atom_id res chain seq x y z
N MET A 1 18.00 14.69 -8.56
CA MET A 1 17.21 14.14 -7.44
C MET A 1 15.72 14.00 -7.79
N GLU A 2 14.94 15.09 -7.97
CA GLU A 2 13.51 14.97 -8.34
C GLU A 2 13.29 14.29 -9.70
N ASN A 3 14.11 14.64 -10.71
CA ASN A 3 14.06 13.98 -12.02
C ASN A 3 14.38 12.48 -11.92
N ASP A 4 15.38 12.09 -11.12
CA ASP A 4 15.74 10.68 -10.91
C ASP A 4 14.60 9.89 -10.26
N MET A 5 13.92 10.48 -9.27
CA MET A 5 12.77 9.87 -8.63
C MET A 5 11.61 9.67 -9.61
N ALA A 6 11.31 10.68 -10.43
CA ALA A 6 10.25 10.58 -11.45
C ALA A 6 10.54 9.45 -12.45
N VAL A 7 11.80 9.35 -12.92
CA VAL A 7 12.22 8.27 -13.83
C VAL A 7 12.09 6.90 -13.16
N LEU A 8 12.47 6.76 -11.89
CA LEU A 8 12.35 5.51 -11.14
C LEU A 8 10.89 5.11 -10.92
N LEU A 9 10.01 6.06 -10.58
CA LEU A 9 8.57 5.80 -10.49
C LEU A 9 8.00 5.32 -11.83
N ALA A 10 8.33 5.99 -12.94
CA ALA A 10 7.91 5.58 -14.27
C ALA A 10 8.41 4.16 -14.61
N LYS A 11 9.67 3.87 -14.26
CA LYS A 11 10.31 2.58 -14.54
C LYS A 11 9.62 1.45 -13.77
N ARG A 12 9.44 1.61 -12.45
CA ARG A 12 8.96 0.57 -11.53
C ARG A 12 7.45 0.37 -11.55
N PHE A 13 6.66 1.44 -11.66
CA PHE A 13 5.20 1.36 -11.46
C PHE A 13 4.39 1.38 -12.76
N ILE A 14 4.84 2.15 -13.76
CA ILE A 14 4.00 2.46 -14.93
C ILE A 14 4.25 1.44 -16.04
N GLN A 15 3.36 0.45 -16.15
CA GLN A 15 3.26 -0.45 -17.29
C GLN A 15 2.43 0.18 -18.41
N ARG A 16 1.19 0.57 -18.11
CA ARG A 16 0.28 1.21 -19.08
C ARG A 16 0.58 2.71 -19.20
N ARG A 17 1.09 3.13 -20.37
CA ARG A 17 1.59 4.50 -20.61
C ARG A 17 0.65 5.37 -21.45
N ASP A 18 -0.25 4.77 -22.21
CA ASP A 18 -1.24 5.42 -23.08
C ASP A 18 -2.38 6.10 -22.30
N VAL A 19 -2.49 5.86 -21.00
CA VAL A 19 -3.50 6.47 -20.13
C VAL A 19 -2.95 6.74 -18.73
N LYS A 20 -3.38 7.85 -18.13
CA LYS A 20 -3.18 8.17 -16.71
C LYS A 20 -4.52 8.39 -16.02
N ALA A 21 -4.55 8.22 -14.69
CA ALA A 21 -5.69 8.64 -13.89
C ALA A 21 -5.30 9.78 -12.95
N GLN A 22 -6.19 10.74 -12.75
CA GLN A 22 -5.98 11.85 -11.82
C GLN A 22 -7.03 11.83 -10.71
N GLN A 23 -6.61 12.09 -9.48
CA GLN A 23 -7.50 12.20 -8.33
C GLN A 23 -8.39 13.43 -8.49
N SER A 24 -9.68 13.27 -8.19
CA SER A 24 -10.62 14.39 -8.19
C SER A 24 -10.29 15.41 -7.10
N PRO A 25 -10.73 16.67 -7.23
CA PRO A 25 -10.50 17.69 -6.20
C PRO A 25 -11.07 17.34 -4.82
N SER A 26 -12.09 16.47 -4.76
CA SER A 26 -12.64 15.98 -3.48
C SER A 26 -11.75 14.95 -2.78
N GLY A 27 -10.71 14.46 -3.47
CA GLY A 27 -9.82 13.40 -3.00
C GLY A 27 -10.45 12.00 -2.99
N LYS A 28 -11.73 11.86 -3.33
CA LYS A 28 -12.45 10.58 -3.18
C LYS A 28 -12.18 9.60 -4.31
N ASP A 29 -12.15 10.09 -5.53
CA ASP A 29 -12.21 9.28 -6.74
C ASP A 29 -11.04 9.59 -7.66
N TYR A 30 -10.71 8.65 -8.53
CA TYR A 30 -9.76 8.85 -9.62
C TYR A 30 -10.46 8.61 -10.95
N PHE A 31 -10.15 9.43 -11.94
CA PHE A 31 -10.73 9.33 -13.27
C PHE A 31 -9.65 9.24 -14.33
N PRO A 32 -9.84 8.43 -15.39
CA PRO A 32 -8.95 8.45 -16.54
C PRO A 32 -8.96 9.84 -17.14
N VAL A 33 -7.77 10.39 -17.41
CA VAL A 33 -7.65 11.70 -18.06
C VAL A 33 -7.90 11.52 -19.55
N THR A 34 -8.86 12.29 -20.07
CA THR A 34 -9.18 12.33 -21.49
C THR A 34 -9.00 13.73 -22.03
N GLU A 35 -8.75 13.83 -23.33
CA GLU A 35 -9.03 15.07 -24.05
C GLU A 35 -10.54 15.35 -24.04
N ARG A 36 -10.95 16.56 -24.39
CA ARG A 36 -12.37 16.87 -24.62
C ARG A 36 -12.61 17.05 -26.10
N ASN A 37 -13.63 16.37 -26.61
CA ASN A 37 -14.13 16.60 -27.95
C ASN A 37 -14.74 18.03 -28.05
N PRO A 38 -14.91 18.59 -29.25
CA PRO A 38 -15.50 19.92 -29.43
C PRO A 38 -16.90 20.07 -28.81
N ASP A 39 -17.65 18.97 -28.69
CA ASP A 39 -18.98 18.90 -28.07
C ASP A 39 -18.95 18.75 -26.53
N GLY A 40 -17.76 18.73 -25.93
CA GLY A 40 -17.56 18.60 -24.48
C GLY A 40 -17.56 17.16 -23.95
N THR A 41 -17.80 16.16 -24.79
CA THR A 41 -17.74 14.74 -24.41
C THR A 41 -16.30 14.25 -24.20
N PRO A 42 -16.07 13.16 -23.43
CA PRO A 42 -14.74 12.59 -23.27
C PRO A 42 -14.16 12.10 -24.60
N GLY A 43 -12.98 12.63 -24.95
CA GLY A 43 -12.20 12.22 -26.12
C GLY A 43 -11.19 11.11 -25.80
N PRO A 44 -10.12 10.97 -26.61
CA PRO A 44 -9.08 9.97 -26.41
C PRO A 44 -8.40 10.05 -25.03
N ARG A 45 -7.83 8.93 -24.59
CA ARG A 45 -7.03 8.86 -23.36
C ARG A 45 -5.76 9.69 -23.50
N VAL A 46 -5.39 10.37 -22.41
CA VAL A 46 -4.16 11.15 -22.36
C VAL A 46 -3.02 10.28 -21.80
N PRO A 47 -1.91 10.12 -22.53
CA PRO A 47 -0.75 9.37 -22.07
C PRO A 47 -0.09 10.00 -20.84
N PHE A 48 0.61 9.15 -20.07
CA PHE A 48 1.50 9.59 -19.00
C PHE A 48 2.71 10.34 -19.57
N LYS A 49 3.02 11.51 -19.01
CA LYS A 49 4.20 12.32 -19.33
C LYS A 49 5.05 12.54 -18.09
N MET A 50 6.34 12.86 -18.26
CA MET A 50 7.24 13.16 -17.14
C MET A 50 6.74 14.33 -16.29
N ALA A 51 6.18 15.37 -16.91
CA ALA A 51 5.58 16.50 -16.21
C ALA A 51 4.44 16.10 -15.25
N ASP A 52 3.74 14.98 -15.52
CA ASP A 52 2.71 14.45 -14.62
C ASP A 52 3.34 13.87 -13.35
N LEU A 53 4.48 13.21 -13.47
CA LEU A 53 5.23 12.64 -12.34
C LEU A 53 5.86 13.74 -11.48
N GLU A 54 6.39 14.79 -12.11
CA GLU A 54 6.86 15.98 -11.40
C GLU A 54 5.72 16.69 -10.65
N ALA A 55 4.55 16.82 -11.29
CA ALA A 55 3.36 17.36 -10.65
C ALA A 55 2.86 16.46 -9.50
N HIS A 56 2.99 15.13 -9.63
CA HIS A 56 2.70 14.16 -8.58
C HIS A 56 3.60 14.36 -7.37
N LEU A 57 4.92 14.32 -7.60
CA LEU A 57 5.95 14.38 -6.57
C LEU A 57 5.93 15.72 -5.81
N SER A 58 5.70 16.82 -6.52
CA SER A 58 5.54 18.16 -5.92
C SER A 58 4.19 18.36 -5.21
N GLY A 59 3.26 17.40 -5.29
CA GLY A 59 1.94 17.49 -4.68
C GLY A 59 0.97 18.46 -5.38
N ARG A 60 1.32 18.97 -6.57
CA ARG A 60 0.44 19.82 -7.39
C ARG A 60 -0.73 19.03 -7.98
N ALA A 61 -0.55 17.73 -8.18
CA ALA A 61 -1.59 16.81 -8.60
C ALA A 61 -1.37 15.44 -7.91
N SER A 62 -2.41 14.61 -7.89
CA SER A 62 -2.30 13.22 -7.45
C SER A 62 -2.73 12.33 -8.60
N TYR A 63 -1.89 11.37 -8.94
CA TYR A 63 -2.05 10.51 -10.11
C TYR A 63 -2.06 9.06 -9.66
N GLY A 64 -2.83 8.26 -10.38
CA GLY A 64 -2.78 6.82 -10.33
C GLY A 64 -2.40 6.24 -11.69
N HIS A 65 -1.97 4.99 -11.66
CA HIS A 65 -1.59 4.24 -12.84
C HIS A 65 -2.44 2.97 -12.95
N TYR A 66 -2.88 2.68 -14.17
CA TYR A 66 -3.51 1.40 -14.47
C TYR A 66 -2.42 0.33 -14.55
N LEU A 67 -2.58 -0.76 -13.81
CA LEU A 67 -1.52 -1.78 -13.71
C LEU A 67 -1.37 -2.56 -15.01
N LEU A 68 -2.49 -2.87 -15.64
CA LEU A 68 -2.61 -3.76 -16.79
C LEU A 68 -2.63 -2.98 -18.10
N ASP A 69 -1.78 -3.37 -19.06
CA ASP A 69 -1.84 -2.88 -20.44
C ASP A 69 -2.72 -3.75 -21.36
N ALA A 70 -2.76 -3.42 -22.65
CA ALA A 70 -3.56 -4.15 -23.65
C ALA A 70 -3.03 -5.57 -23.95
N ASN A 71 -1.81 -5.90 -23.51
CA ASN A 71 -1.20 -7.22 -23.67
C ASN A 71 -1.29 -8.05 -22.38
N ASP A 72 -2.16 -7.66 -21.46
CA ASP A 72 -2.36 -8.30 -20.17
C ASP A 72 -1.07 -8.38 -19.33
N THR A 73 -0.18 -7.40 -19.52
CA THR A 73 1.11 -7.31 -18.84
C THR A 73 1.05 -6.30 -17.70
N VAL A 74 1.76 -6.58 -16.61
CA VAL A 74 1.96 -5.70 -15.44
C VAL A 74 3.45 -5.64 -15.07
N LYS A 75 3.85 -4.69 -14.22
CA LYS A 75 5.23 -4.57 -13.70
C LYS A 75 5.44 -4.98 -12.26
N LEU A 76 4.33 -5.18 -11.56
CA LEU A 76 4.29 -5.41 -10.14
C LEU A 76 2.98 -6.11 -9.78
N PHE A 77 3.01 -6.76 -8.63
CA PHE A 77 1.83 -7.01 -7.82
C PHE A 77 1.89 -6.14 -6.56
N ALA A 78 0.76 -5.98 -5.89
CA ALA A 78 0.70 -5.21 -4.67
C ALA A 78 -0.31 -5.73 -3.67
N PHE A 79 -0.04 -5.44 -2.40
CA PHE A 79 -0.95 -5.62 -1.28
C PHE A 79 -1.37 -4.25 -0.77
N ASP A 80 -2.65 -3.92 -0.91
CA ASP A 80 -3.27 -2.74 -0.29
C ASP A 80 -3.78 -3.12 1.10
N ILE A 81 -3.03 -2.69 2.12
CA ILE A 81 -3.28 -3.02 3.53
C ILE A 81 -4.05 -1.86 4.15
N ASP A 82 -5.32 -2.08 4.45
CA ASP A 82 -6.23 -1.06 4.95
C ASP A 82 -6.67 -1.39 6.38
N LEU A 83 -6.78 -0.37 7.23
CA LEU A 83 -7.46 -0.53 8.52
C LEU A 83 -8.93 -0.92 8.30
N GLU A 84 -9.48 -1.77 9.16
CA GLU A 84 -10.89 -2.17 9.18
C GLU A 84 -11.77 -1.10 9.89
N PRO A 85 -13.08 -1.03 9.59
CA PRO A 85 -14.00 -0.12 10.28
C PRO A 85 -14.43 -0.63 11.65
N THR A 86 -14.14 -1.88 11.98
CA THR A 86 -14.43 -2.54 13.26
C THR A 86 -13.19 -3.26 13.73
N GLY A 87 -12.80 -3.06 14.99
CA GLY A 87 -11.57 -3.62 15.51
C GLY A 87 -11.34 -3.23 16.96
N TYR A 88 -10.09 -3.25 17.40
CA TYR A 88 -9.69 -3.03 18.79
C TYR A 88 -8.45 -2.16 18.87
N TRP A 89 -8.18 -1.55 20.01
CA TRP A 89 -6.81 -1.18 20.30
C TRP A 89 -6.41 -1.73 21.65
N VAL A 90 -5.12 -2.08 21.74
CA VAL A 90 -4.57 -2.70 22.94
C VAL A 90 -3.63 -1.73 23.62
N LYS A 91 -3.89 -1.49 24.90
CA LYS A 91 -2.97 -0.79 25.78
C LYS A 91 -2.09 -1.81 26.47
N LEU A 92 -0.80 -1.80 26.15
CA LEU A 92 0.18 -2.63 26.84
C LEU A 92 0.53 -2.03 28.21
N PRO A 93 0.82 -2.86 29.22
CA PRO A 93 1.34 -2.42 30.50
C PRO A 93 2.65 -1.63 30.32
N ASN A 94 2.88 -0.64 31.18
CA ASN A 94 4.15 0.07 31.17
C ASN A 94 5.22 -0.79 31.87
N LEU A 95 6.24 -1.20 31.11
CA LEU A 95 7.37 -1.99 31.61
C LEU A 95 8.43 -1.16 32.35
N SER A 96 8.29 0.16 32.42
CA SER A 96 9.29 1.02 33.09
C SER A 96 9.31 0.91 34.63
N GLY A 97 8.46 0.07 35.23
CA GLY A 97 8.26 -0.07 36.68
C GLY A 97 8.92 -1.30 37.32
N GLY A 98 9.65 -2.12 36.56
CA GLY A 98 10.25 -3.38 37.01
C GLY A 98 9.76 -4.59 36.18
N ASP A 99 10.33 -5.76 36.45
CA ASP A 99 9.99 -7.01 35.76
C ASP A 99 8.62 -7.51 36.22
N LEU A 100 7.62 -7.45 35.33
CA LEU A 100 6.33 -8.13 35.53
C LEU A 100 6.51 -9.62 35.20
N THR A 101 5.84 -10.50 35.95
CA THR A 101 5.66 -11.88 35.48
C THR A 101 4.75 -11.88 34.23
N ASN A 102 4.78 -12.96 33.44
CA ASN A 102 3.89 -13.09 32.29
C ASN A 102 2.41 -12.96 32.71
N GLU A 103 2.00 -13.55 33.84
CA GLU A 103 0.62 -13.43 34.33
C GLU A 103 0.26 -11.99 34.71
N GLN A 104 1.18 -11.26 35.34
CA GLN A 104 0.97 -9.86 35.70
C GLN A 104 0.90 -8.96 34.47
N PHE A 105 1.71 -9.26 33.45
CA PHE A 105 1.68 -8.57 32.17
C PHE A 105 0.33 -8.78 31.49
N ASP A 106 -0.08 -10.03 31.30
CA ASP A 106 -1.32 -10.40 30.62
C ASP A 106 -2.55 -9.82 31.34
N ALA A 107 -2.57 -9.87 32.68
CA ALA A 107 -3.65 -9.28 33.48
C ALA A 107 -3.75 -7.75 33.35
N ALA A 108 -2.67 -7.07 32.98
CA ALA A 108 -2.62 -5.62 32.81
C ALA A 108 -2.87 -5.17 31.36
N VAL A 109 -2.95 -6.09 30.39
CA VAL A 109 -3.32 -5.78 29.01
C VAL A 109 -4.79 -5.33 28.96
N GLN A 110 -5.05 -4.17 28.35
CA GLN A 110 -6.41 -3.66 28.17
C GLN A 110 -6.79 -3.64 26.69
N VAL A 111 -7.80 -4.42 26.34
CA VAL A 111 -8.37 -4.46 24.98
C VAL A 111 -9.60 -3.56 24.93
N THR A 112 -9.63 -2.62 24.00
CA THR A 112 -10.75 -1.69 23.83
C THR A 112 -11.32 -1.78 22.41
N PRO A 113 -12.58 -2.21 22.23
CA PRO A 113 -13.25 -2.17 20.93
C PRO A 113 -13.31 -0.74 20.38
N CYS A 114 -13.11 -0.57 19.09
CA CYS A 114 -13.16 0.73 18.43
C CYS A 114 -13.47 0.62 16.93
N ASN A 115 -13.55 1.78 16.27
CA ASN A 115 -13.45 1.88 14.83
C ASN A 115 -12.01 2.31 14.47
N PRO A 116 -11.14 1.40 14.00
CA PRO A 116 -9.74 1.72 13.71
C PRO A 116 -9.58 2.86 12.70
N ARG A 117 -10.44 2.94 11.67
CA ARG A 117 -10.39 4.03 10.67
C ARG A 117 -10.69 5.40 11.27
N GLU A 118 -11.69 5.51 12.14
CA GLU A 118 -12.03 6.77 12.81
C GLU A 118 -10.97 7.15 13.83
N SER A 119 -10.53 6.18 14.63
CA SER A 119 -9.45 6.34 15.61
C SER A 119 -8.14 6.77 14.93
N TRP A 120 -7.86 6.23 13.74
CA TRP A 120 -6.73 6.63 12.91
C TRP A 120 -6.86 8.03 12.29
N ARG A 121 -8.06 8.59 12.14
CA ARG A 121 -8.20 9.98 11.70
C ARG A 121 -7.91 10.95 12.84
N ASN A 122 -8.24 10.58 14.07
CA ASN A 122 -7.89 11.35 15.25
C ASN A 122 -6.40 11.17 15.59
N ARG A 123 -5.57 12.19 15.33
CA ARG A 123 -4.12 12.15 15.57
C ARG A 123 -3.74 12.05 17.05
N ALA A 124 -4.63 12.41 17.96
CA ALA A 124 -4.42 12.32 19.40
C ALA A 124 -4.94 11.00 20.01
N HIS A 125 -5.54 10.10 19.21
CA HIS A 125 -6.11 8.87 19.74
C HIS A 125 -5.01 7.95 20.32
N PRO A 126 -5.18 7.40 21.53
CA PRO A 126 -4.16 6.59 22.20
C PRO A 126 -3.83 5.29 21.44
N GLY A 127 -4.83 4.68 20.79
CA GLY A 127 -4.65 3.46 19.99
C GLY A 127 -3.82 3.61 18.70
N ARG A 128 -3.32 4.80 18.36
CA ARG A 128 -2.59 4.99 17.09
C ARG A 128 -1.32 4.16 16.99
N GLU A 129 -0.57 4.01 18.07
CA GLU A 129 0.65 3.19 18.05
C GLU A 129 0.33 1.72 17.80
N TRP A 130 -0.79 1.23 18.35
CA TRP A 130 -1.32 -0.10 18.10
C TRP A 130 -1.64 -0.32 16.61
N PHE A 131 -2.35 0.63 15.98
CA PHE A 131 -2.65 0.53 14.54
C PHE A 131 -1.40 0.60 13.66
N LYS A 132 -0.38 1.37 14.05
CA LYS A 132 0.92 1.36 13.35
C LYS A 132 1.58 0.00 13.47
N TYR A 133 1.62 -0.57 14.67
CA TYR A 133 2.14 -1.91 14.91
C TYR A 133 1.44 -2.94 14.02
N GLN A 134 0.11 -2.89 13.91
CA GLN A 134 -0.60 -3.84 13.06
C GLN A 134 -0.33 -3.65 11.56
N LEU A 135 -0.41 -2.42 11.07
CA LEU A 135 -0.10 -2.10 9.67
C LEU A 135 1.34 -2.50 9.32
N ARG A 136 2.31 -2.16 10.18
CA ARG A 136 3.73 -2.50 9.98
C ARG A 136 3.99 -3.99 10.11
N GLY A 137 3.37 -4.66 11.08
CA GLY A 137 3.53 -6.10 11.27
C GLY A 137 3.12 -6.88 10.02
N VAL A 138 2.01 -6.50 9.39
CA VAL A 138 1.57 -7.11 8.12
C VAL A 138 2.46 -6.68 6.95
N ALA A 139 2.79 -5.39 6.83
CA ALA A 139 3.64 -4.91 5.74
C ALA A 139 5.05 -5.52 5.77
N ASP A 140 5.66 -5.67 6.95
CA ASP A 140 6.99 -6.23 7.11
C ASP A 140 7.01 -7.73 6.80
N ARG A 141 5.99 -8.50 7.22
CA ARG A 141 5.83 -9.92 6.84
C ARG A 141 5.73 -10.10 5.33
N LEU A 142 4.82 -9.35 4.68
CA LEU A 142 4.65 -9.43 3.24
C LEU A 142 5.92 -8.98 2.50
N SER A 143 6.57 -7.90 2.95
CA SER A 143 7.79 -7.42 2.31
C SER A 143 8.91 -8.43 2.39
N ARG A 144 9.08 -9.06 3.57
CA ARG A 144 10.05 -10.12 3.82
C ARG A 144 9.79 -11.33 2.95
N ALA A 145 8.55 -11.81 2.89
CA ALA A 145 8.17 -12.94 2.03
C ALA A 145 8.43 -12.63 0.55
N ILE A 146 8.10 -11.43 0.05
CA ILE A 146 8.45 -11.04 -1.33
C ILE A 146 9.96 -11.15 -1.56
N TYR A 147 10.77 -10.59 -0.65
CA TYR A 147 12.21 -10.54 -0.82
C TYR A 147 12.90 -11.90 -0.65
N GLU A 148 12.52 -12.69 0.35
CA GLU A 148 13.16 -13.96 0.69
C GLU A 148 12.60 -15.14 -0.13
N THR A 149 11.31 -15.14 -0.48
CA THR A 149 10.67 -16.25 -1.21
C THR A 149 10.75 -16.08 -2.72
N LEU A 150 10.54 -14.86 -3.22
CA LEU A 150 10.54 -14.59 -4.66
C LEU A 150 11.85 -13.99 -5.16
N GLU A 151 12.73 -13.52 -4.25
CA GLU A 151 13.99 -12.87 -4.60
C GLU A 151 13.85 -11.66 -5.53
N ILE A 152 12.71 -10.96 -5.43
CA ILE A 152 12.43 -9.76 -6.22
C ILE A 152 12.51 -8.47 -5.39
N PRO A 153 12.83 -7.32 -6.04
CA PRO A 153 12.75 -6.00 -5.42
C PRO A 153 11.40 -5.73 -4.77
N VAL A 154 11.42 -5.13 -3.58
CA VAL A 154 10.22 -4.80 -2.80
C VAL A 154 10.28 -3.38 -2.22
N ALA A 155 9.12 -2.75 -2.05
CA ALA A 155 8.99 -1.52 -1.28
C ALA A 155 7.62 -1.43 -0.61
N ALA A 156 7.56 -0.87 0.59
CA ALA A 156 6.32 -0.52 1.28
C ALA A 156 6.14 1.01 1.32
N ALA A 157 4.91 1.50 1.16
CA ALA A 157 4.60 2.93 1.19
C ALA A 157 3.38 3.24 2.04
N TYR A 158 3.44 4.34 2.79
CA TYR A 158 2.25 4.90 3.43
C TYR A 158 1.35 5.55 2.38
N SER A 159 0.07 5.12 2.31
CA SER A 159 -0.87 5.58 1.28
C SER A 159 -1.33 7.03 1.44
N GLY A 160 -0.98 7.67 2.56
CA GLY A 160 -1.46 9.00 2.91
C GLY A 160 -2.92 9.01 3.37
N SER A 161 -3.48 7.87 3.79
CA SER A 161 -4.82 7.84 4.37
C SER A 161 -4.87 6.86 5.53
N LYS A 162 -5.35 5.64 5.30
CA LYS A 162 -5.74 4.69 6.36
C LYS A 162 -5.04 3.32 6.22
N GLY A 163 -3.95 3.28 5.44
CA GLY A 163 -3.34 2.03 5.04
C GLY A 163 -1.94 2.18 4.46
N LEU A 164 -1.37 1.05 4.10
CA LEU A 164 -0.07 0.89 3.46
C LEU A 164 -0.24 0.16 2.12
N HIS A 165 0.67 0.39 1.19
CA HIS A 165 0.83 -0.49 0.03
C HIS A 165 2.18 -1.20 0.13
N VAL A 166 2.21 -2.51 -0.10
CA VAL A 166 3.45 -3.27 -0.31
C VAL A 166 3.52 -3.69 -1.77
N TYR A 167 4.64 -3.44 -2.44
CA TYR A 167 4.83 -3.67 -3.86
C TYR A 167 5.94 -4.70 -4.10
N GLY A 168 5.67 -5.75 -4.87
CA GLY A 168 6.68 -6.64 -5.43
C GLY A 168 6.95 -6.30 -6.89
N PHE A 169 8.17 -5.91 -7.24
CA PHE A 169 8.51 -5.45 -8.60
C PHE A 169 9.04 -6.60 -9.47
N THR A 170 8.13 -7.26 -10.17
CA THR A 170 8.41 -8.37 -11.10
C THR A 170 9.11 -7.92 -12.38
N GLY A 171 9.00 -6.64 -12.74
CA GLY A 171 9.21 -6.22 -14.12
C GLY A 171 8.05 -6.69 -15.02
N PRO A 172 8.10 -6.44 -16.33
CA PRO A 172 7.00 -6.80 -17.24
C PRO A 172 6.77 -8.31 -17.29
N VAL A 173 5.63 -8.75 -16.75
CA VAL A 173 5.16 -10.16 -16.73
C VAL A 173 3.66 -10.22 -16.99
N LYS A 174 3.12 -11.40 -17.30
CA LYS A 174 1.67 -11.56 -17.41
C LYS A 174 1.00 -11.30 -16.08
N ALA A 175 -0.19 -10.70 -16.11
CA ALA A 175 -0.92 -10.39 -14.89
C ALA A 175 -1.30 -11.63 -14.08
N ALA A 176 -1.51 -12.78 -14.74
CA ALA A 176 -1.70 -14.07 -14.08
C ALA A 176 -0.45 -14.51 -13.31
N GLU A 177 0.75 -14.37 -13.88
CA GLU A 177 2.01 -14.71 -13.20
C GLU A 177 2.28 -13.77 -12.02
N ALA A 178 2.05 -12.47 -12.18
CA ALA A 178 2.15 -11.52 -11.06
C ALA A 178 1.15 -11.82 -9.94
N ARG A 179 -0.03 -12.32 -10.31
CA ARG A 179 -1.07 -12.71 -9.37
C ARG A 179 -0.70 -13.97 -8.60
N GLU A 180 -0.21 -14.99 -9.30
CA GLU A 180 0.31 -16.22 -8.72
C GLU A 180 1.47 -15.92 -7.76
N ALA A 181 2.38 -15.02 -8.12
CA ALA A 181 3.46 -14.57 -7.24
C ALA A 181 2.94 -13.95 -5.93
N ALA A 182 1.86 -13.15 -5.99
CA ALA A 182 1.24 -12.59 -4.79
C ALA A 182 0.59 -13.67 -3.90
N GLU A 183 0.02 -14.72 -4.51
CA GLU A 183 -0.57 -15.86 -3.81
C GLU A 183 0.49 -16.72 -3.14
N ILE A 184 1.62 -17.00 -3.81
CA ILE A 184 2.80 -17.65 -3.22
C ILE A 184 3.29 -16.88 -1.97
N VAL A 185 3.32 -15.55 -2.04
CA VAL A 185 3.70 -14.72 -0.88
C VAL A 185 2.73 -14.90 0.28
N LEU A 186 1.42 -14.83 0.04
CA LEU A 186 0.41 -15.03 1.09
C LEU A 186 0.51 -16.43 1.72
N ASP A 187 0.66 -17.47 0.90
CA ASP A 187 0.81 -18.85 1.33
C ASP A 187 2.09 -19.06 2.14
N SER A 188 3.20 -18.45 1.72
CA SER A 188 4.49 -18.54 2.42
C SER A 188 4.48 -17.89 3.79
N VAL A 189 3.68 -16.82 3.98
CA VAL A 189 3.48 -16.21 5.30
C VAL A 189 2.60 -17.11 6.16
N GLY A 190 1.62 -17.80 5.58
CA GLY A 190 0.80 -18.80 6.28
C GLY A 190 -0.13 -18.24 7.36
N GLU A 191 -0.26 -16.91 7.44
CA GLU A 191 -1.09 -16.23 8.45
C GLU A 191 -2.38 -15.65 7.85
N PHE A 192 -2.63 -15.76 6.54
CA PHE A 192 -3.74 -15.09 5.86
C PHE A 192 -4.76 -16.07 5.29
N GLU A 193 -6.03 -15.67 5.34
CA GLU A 193 -7.15 -16.40 4.73
C GLU A 193 -8.01 -15.46 3.87
N LEU A 194 -8.68 -16.05 2.87
CA LEU A 194 -9.57 -15.34 1.98
C LEU A 194 -10.87 -14.95 2.70
N LYS A 195 -11.10 -13.65 2.84
CA LYS A 195 -12.28 -13.07 3.50
C LYS A 195 -13.45 -12.85 2.53
N LYS A 196 -13.16 -12.36 1.33
CA LYS A 196 -14.20 -11.95 0.37
C LYS A 196 -13.74 -12.04 -1.09
N GLY A 197 -14.60 -12.63 -1.92
CA GLY A 197 -14.35 -12.73 -3.35
C GLY A 197 -13.08 -13.54 -3.59
N LYS A 198 -12.16 -13.01 -4.39
CA LYS A 198 -10.85 -13.63 -4.64
C LYS A 198 -9.66 -12.76 -4.26
N ASN A 199 -9.89 -11.52 -3.82
CA ASN A 199 -8.82 -10.52 -3.67
C ASN A 199 -8.65 -10.00 -2.25
N PHE A 200 -9.59 -10.27 -1.34
CA PHE A 200 -9.58 -9.70 0.00
C PHE A 200 -9.22 -10.76 1.03
N PHE A 201 -8.16 -10.51 1.77
CA PHE A 201 -7.61 -11.39 2.79
C PHE A 201 -7.59 -10.71 4.15
N GLN A 202 -7.55 -11.51 5.20
CA GLN A 202 -7.36 -11.09 6.59
C GLN A 202 -6.45 -12.09 7.30
N THR A 203 -5.95 -11.75 8.48
CA THR A 203 -5.20 -12.75 9.27
C THR A 203 -6.10 -13.85 9.79
N VAL A 204 -5.59 -15.08 9.88
CA VAL A 204 -6.31 -16.20 10.52
C VAL A 204 -6.44 -15.94 12.02
N ASN A 205 -5.38 -15.45 12.66
CA ASN A 205 -5.45 -15.05 14.06
C ASN A 205 -6.19 -13.72 14.18
N GLN A 206 -7.41 -13.77 14.70
CA GLN A 206 -8.28 -12.62 14.96
C GLN A 206 -8.23 -12.15 16.42
N ASP A 207 -7.36 -12.73 17.25
CA ASP A 207 -7.15 -12.28 18.62
C ASP A 207 -6.63 -10.83 18.63
N PRO A 208 -7.23 -9.93 19.43
CA PRO A 208 -6.91 -8.51 19.43
C PRO A 208 -5.53 -8.17 19.94
N TYR A 209 -4.85 -9.07 20.67
CA TYR A 209 -3.54 -8.83 21.27
C TYR A 209 -2.42 -9.54 20.50
N THR A 210 -2.65 -10.77 20.05
CA THR A 210 -1.64 -11.63 19.41
C THR A 210 -1.77 -11.68 17.88
N GLY A 211 -2.90 -11.27 17.33
CA GLY A 211 -3.18 -11.24 15.89
C GLY A 211 -3.07 -9.85 15.25
N PHE A 212 -3.59 -9.73 14.02
CA PHE A 212 -3.72 -8.48 13.29
C PHE A 212 -5.16 -8.23 12.79
N PRO A 213 -6.18 -8.30 13.68
CA PRO A 213 -7.58 -8.26 13.25
C PRO A 213 -8.02 -6.91 12.68
N ASP A 214 -7.28 -5.82 12.92
CA ASP A 214 -7.69 -4.48 12.47
C ASP A 214 -7.30 -4.18 11.03
N VAL A 215 -6.69 -5.12 10.31
CA VAL A 215 -6.24 -4.91 8.94
C VAL A 215 -6.83 -5.95 7.98
N SER A 216 -7.15 -5.49 6.78
CA SER A 216 -7.36 -6.36 5.63
C SER A 216 -6.41 -6.04 4.51
N ILE A 217 -6.21 -7.03 3.66
CA ILE A 217 -5.34 -6.96 2.50
C ILE A 217 -6.19 -7.09 1.26
N GLU A 218 -6.07 -6.17 0.32
CA GLU A 218 -6.54 -6.34 -1.04
C GLU A 218 -5.37 -6.59 -2.00
N VAL A 219 -5.43 -7.67 -2.77
CA VAL A 219 -4.36 -8.08 -3.69
C VAL A 219 -4.59 -7.52 -5.09
N PHE A 220 -3.52 -7.00 -5.70
CA PHE A 220 -3.46 -6.50 -7.07
C PHE A 220 -2.37 -7.23 -7.88
N PRO A 221 -2.56 -7.47 -9.19
CA PRO A 221 -3.74 -7.13 -9.99
C PRO A 221 -4.98 -7.95 -9.59
N LYS A 222 -6.20 -7.39 -9.77
CA LYS A 222 -7.47 -8.07 -9.45
C LYS A 222 -8.04 -8.87 -10.63
N GLN A 223 -7.54 -8.58 -11.83
CA GLN A 223 -7.87 -9.31 -13.04
C GLN A 223 -6.61 -9.60 -13.86
N GLU A 224 -6.68 -10.68 -14.60
CA GLU A 224 -5.59 -11.19 -15.45
C GLU A 224 -5.67 -10.61 -16.86
N SER A 225 -6.84 -10.14 -17.29
CA SER A 225 -7.02 -9.50 -18.58
C SER A 225 -7.99 -8.32 -18.52
N LEU A 226 -7.97 -7.46 -19.54
CA LEU A 226 -8.96 -6.39 -19.66
C LEU A 226 -10.38 -6.91 -19.97
N SER A 227 -10.51 -8.14 -20.49
CA SER A 227 -11.81 -8.81 -20.72
C SER A 227 -12.85 -7.94 -21.44
N GLY A 228 -12.45 -7.24 -22.50
CA GLY A 228 -13.31 -6.34 -23.28
C GLY A 228 -13.57 -4.96 -22.66
N LYS A 229 -13.01 -4.66 -21.48
CA LYS A 229 -12.99 -3.32 -20.91
C LYS A 229 -11.84 -2.50 -21.48
N ASP A 230 -12.00 -1.18 -21.52
CA ASP A 230 -10.93 -0.29 -21.93
C ASP A 230 -9.81 -0.18 -20.87
N ILE A 231 -10.15 -0.16 -19.58
CA ILE A 231 -9.21 0.10 -18.48
C ILE A 231 -9.25 -0.97 -17.38
N GLY A 232 -8.07 -1.24 -16.80
CA GLY A 232 -7.87 -2.23 -15.75
C GLY A 232 -7.98 -1.66 -14.32
N ASN A 233 -7.39 -2.35 -13.34
CA ASN A 233 -7.33 -1.87 -11.97
C ASN A 233 -6.38 -0.69 -11.87
N LEU A 234 -6.74 0.22 -10.97
CA LEU A 234 -6.02 1.44 -10.73
C LEU A 234 -5.39 1.37 -9.34
N MET A 235 -4.13 1.80 -9.24
CA MET A 235 -3.52 2.16 -7.97
C MET A 235 -2.99 3.58 -8.03
N ARG A 236 -3.04 4.27 -6.89
CA ARG A 236 -2.38 5.57 -6.72
C ARG A 236 -0.86 5.36 -6.81
N LEU A 237 -0.15 6.26 -7.48
CA LEU A 237 1.31 6.29 -7.42
C LEU A 237 1.78 6.59 -5.98
N PRO A 238 2.86 5.96 -5.49
CA PRO A 238 3.42 6.31 -4.18
C PRO A 238 4.11 7.68 -4.25
N LEU A 239 4.41 8.22 -3.07
CA LEU A 239 4.93 9.59 -2.88
C LEU A 239 3.90 10.67 -3.29
N GLY A 240 4.31 11.93 -3.23
CA GLY A 240 3.41 13.07 -3.45
C GLY A 240 2.39 13.23 -2.33
N ARG A 241 1.18 13.70 -2.67
CA ARG A 241 0.09 13.97 -1.73
C ARG A 241 -1.16 13.14 -2.07
N ASN A 242 -1.89 12.72 -1.04
CA ASN A 242 -3.25 12.20 -1.20
C ASN A 242 -4.24 13.35 -0.94
N LEU A 243 -5.05 13.75 -1.91
CA LEU A 243 -5.95 14.91 -1.76
C LEU A 243 -7.09 14.68 -0.75
N LYS A 244 -7.30 13.45 -0.28
CA LYS A 244 -8.29 13.12 0.76
C LYS A 244 -7.81 13.46 2.17
N SER A 245 -6.51 13.65 2.36
CA SER A 245 -5.92 13.94 3.67
C SER A 245 -4.79 14.96 3.54
N ASN A 246 -4.29 15.42 4.69
CA ASN A 246 -3.09 16.26 4.73
C ASN A 246 -1.84 15.44 5.07
N ASP A 247 -1.94 14.12 5.07
CA ASP A 247 -0.83 13.27 5.44
C ASP A 247 0.21 13.21 4.33
N PRO A 248 1.50 13.22 4.70
CA PRO A 248 2.56 12.94 3.75
C PRO A 248 2.43 11.50 3.27
N THR A 249 2.96 11.24 2.08
CA THR A 249 3.02 9.89 1.53
C THR A 249 4.47 9.60 1.18
N PHE A 250 4.96 8.45 1.61
CA PHE A 250 6.38 8.13 1.61
C PHE A 250 6.59 6.62 1.57
N PHE A 251 7.73 6.18 1.03
CA PHE A 251 8.21 4.82 1.25
C PHE A 251 8.63 4.66 2.71
N LEU A 252 8.31 3.54 3.31
CA LEU A 252 8.59 3.26 4.72
C LEU A 252 10.06 2.89 4.91
N ASP A 253 10.66 3.38 6.01
CA ASP A 253 11.88 2.77 6.55
C ASP A 253 11.50 1.49 7.32
N GLN A 254 11.85 0.33 6.77
CA GLN A 254 11.55 -0.96 7.40
C GLN A 254 12.56 -1.39 8.48
N ARG A 255 13.59 -0.57 8.72
CA ARG A 255 14.53 -0.72 9.84
C ARG A 255 14.03 -0.02 11.10
N ALA A 256 13.10 0.93 10.96
CA ALA A 256 12.48 1.60 12.09
C ALA A 256 11.57 0.64 12.88
N PRO A 257 11.41 0.84 14.21
CA PRO A 257 10.51 0.03 15.02
C PRO A 257 9.07 -0.02 14.48
N GLN A 258 8.40 -1.16 14.63
CA GLN A 258 7.08 -1.43 14.03
C GLN A 258 5.96 -0.48 14.51
N PHE A 259 6.10 0.15 15.68
CA PHE A 259 5.18 1.19 16.14
C PHE A 259 5.42 2.57 15.49
N LYS A 260 6.30 2.66 14.48
CA LYS A 260 6.59 3.88 13.72
C LYS A 260 6.30 3.71 12.23
N LEU A 261 5.68 4.75 11.66
CA LEU A 261 5.62 4.98 10.21
C LEU A 261 6.51 6.18 9.91
N VAL A 262 7.71 5.93 9.42
CA VAL A 262 8.68 6.98 9.10
C VAL A 262 9.16 6.85 7.65
N PRO A 263 9.47 7.97 6.97
CA PRO A 263 10.02 7.94 5.63
C PRO A 263 11.36 7.20 5.55
N HIS A 264 11.58 6.46 4.47
CA HIS A 264 12.88 5.90 4.11
C HIS A 264 13.91 7.02 3.90
N GLY A 265 15.12 6.84 4.44
CA GLY A 265 16.19 7.84 4.36
C GLY A 265 16.65 8.14 2.94
N ASP A 266 16.75 7.10 2.09
CA ASP A 266 17.05 7.23 0.66
C ASP A 266 16.04 6.47 -0.21
N PRO A 267 14.92 7.10 -0.63
CA PRO A 267 13.93 6.44 -1.47
C PRO A 267 14.44 6.17 -2.91
N ILE A 268 15.50 6.86 -3.36
CA ILE A 268 16.09 6.62 -4.70
C ILE A 268 16.85 5.30 -4.68
N ALA A 269 17.70 5.09 -3.68
CA ALA A 269 18.43 3.84 -3.50
C ALA A 269 17.47 2.67 -3.28
N LEU A 270 16.42 2.85 -2.46
CA LEU A 270 15.34 1.87 -2.32
C LEU A 270 14.74 1.45 -3.66
N LEU A 271 14.37 2.38 -4.54
CA LEU A 271 13.78 2.02 -5.83
C LEU A 271 14.80 1.46 -6.84
N LYS A 272 16.10 1.75 -6.68
CA LYS A 272 17.16 1.14 -7.49
C LYS A 272 17.41 -0.30 -7.07
N ASN A 273 17.55 -0.55 -5.77
CA ASN A 273 18.03 -1.82 -5.22
C ASN A 273 16.90 -2.75 -4.83
N GLY A 274 15.74 -2.22 -4.43
CA GLY A 274 14.57 -3.00 -4.05
C GLY A 274 14.65 -3.64 -2.68
N ASN A 275 15.45 -3.08 -1.78
CA ASN A 275 15.68 -3.64 -0.47
C ASN A 275 15.38 -2.59 0.62
N PRO A 276 14.29 -2.73 1.39
CA PRO A 276 13.85 -1.75 2.38
C PRO A 276 14.62 -1.81 3.70
N TRP A 277 15.60 -2.71 3.82
CA TRP A 277 16.46 -2.86 5.01
C TRP A 277 17.89 -2.33 4.80
N HIS A 278 18.18 -1.77 3.63
CA HIS A 278 19.50 -1.20 3.29
C HIS A 278 19.39 0.26 2.87
N ASP A 279 20.50 0.99 3.01
CA ASP A 279 20.66 2.34 2.44
C ASP A 279 20.89 2.31 0.92
#